data_AF-A0A6A5GHU5-F1
#
_entry.id   AF-A0A6A5GHU5-F1
#
_cell.length_a   1.000
_cell.length_b   1.000
_cell.length_c   1.000
_cell.angle_alpha   90.00
_cell.angle_beta   90.00
_cell.angle_gamma   90.00
#
_symmetry.space_group_name_H-M   'P 1'
#
loop_
_entity.id
_entity.type
_entity.pdbx_description
1 polymer ?
#
loop_
_entity_poly.entity_id
_entity_poly.type
_entity_poly.pdbx_seq_one_letter_code
_entity_poly.pdbx_strand_id
1 'polypeptide(L)'
;MTKIFGKVVSLDLYDAPENSGCLTTCYESEDCILAYFDTTDRCLLFNFNETQKLEVEETTKADGFFVAFKTTYQNDTCPPYDLLSLEVNIGEDPITWKKLGNTYSFQKCVGDWKMFHRTGPEVTVCMQPMLPPALLNITQSKEYCENMGYKLTGVATVEESKWILDKMKVVKPNWNYWQAFYIDGVRTQNCSDSNPQCNDFDWSDGYTVIDDAVLNSTNAMLTFHDDNYIPENCLGVVDMGTSLTINDINCETFALNVGLVCGYKLY
;
A
#
# COMPACT_ATOMS: atom_id res chain seq x y z
N MET A 1 -0.37 15.17 -21.33
CA MET A 1 -0.24 15.89 -20.05
C MET A 1 -1.32 16.96 -19.98
N THR A 2 -1.93 17.15 -18.81
CA THR A 2 -2.95 18.17 -18.57
C THR A 2 -2.31 19.38 -17.89
N LYS A 3 -2.30 20.54 -18.56
CA LYS A 3 -1.70 21.77 -18.05
C LYS A 3 -2.76 22.69 -17.45
N ILE A 4 -2.51 23.19 -16.25
CA ILE A 4 -3.35 24.21 -15.59
C ILE A 4 -2.49 25.35 -15.04
N PHE A 5 -3.13 26.45 -14.65
CA PHE A 5 -2.51 27.44 -13.78
C PHE A 5 -2.49 26.89 -12.37
N GLY A 6 -1.30 26.73 -11.81
CA GLY A 6 -1.15 26.22 -10.46
C GLY A 6 0.29 26.31 -9.97
N LYS A 7 0.44 26.19 -8.66
CA LYS A 7 1.72 26.18 -7.96
C LYS A 7 1.80 24.97 -7.04
N VAL A 8 2.99 24.40 -6.89
CA VAL A 8 3.25 23.38 -5.87
C VAL A 8 3.36 24.09 -4.51
N VAL A 9 2.61 23.62 -3.51
CA VAL A 9 2.50 24.31 -2.21
C VAL A 9 3.80 24.26 -1.41
N SER A 10 4.57 23.18 -1.53
CA SER A 10 5.76 22.92 -0.71
C SER A 10 7.04 23.57 -1.23
N LEU A 11 7.05 24.09 -2.46
CA LEU A 11 8.27 24.49 -3.16
C LEU A 11 8.05 25.73 -4.00
N ASP A 12 9.02 26.64 -3.95
CA ASP A 12 9.11 27.75 -4.87
C ASP A 12 10.08 27.42 -6.03
N LEU A 13 9.86 28.04 -7.20
CA LEU A 13 10.73 27.91 -8.36
C LEU A 13 11.96 28.83 -8.34
N TYR A 14 12.19 29.59 -7.26
CA TYR A 14 13.23 30.62 -7.25
C TYR A 14 14.64 30.07 -7.50
N ASP A 15 14.94 28.87 -6.98
CA ASP A 15 16.24 28.21 -7.12
C ASP A 15 16.25 27.12 -8.21
N ALA A 16 15.16 26.96 -8.97
CA ALA A 16 15.08 25.94 -10.01
C ALA A 16 15.91 26.34 -11.24
N PRO A 17 16.65 25.40 -11.85
CA PRO A 17 17.40 25.68 -13.07
C PRO A 17 16.45 26.08 -14.20
N GLU A 18 16.87 27.05 -15.02
CA GLU A 18 16.23 27.31 -16.30
C GLU A 18 16.38 26.09 -17.20
N ASN A 19 15.26 25.50 -17.62
CA ASN A 19 15.25 24.32 -18.46
C ASN A 19 14.11 24.39 -19.47
N SER A 20 14.42 24.93 -20.65
CA SER A 20 13.54 24.94 -21.81
C SER A 20 13.34 23.50 -22.33
N GLY A 21 12.25 22.84 -21.90
CA GLY A 21 11.97 21.45 -22.29
C GLY A 21 11.36 20.59 -21.18
N CYS A 22 11.05 21.17 -20.02
CA CYS A 22 10.57 20.43 -18.87
C CYS A 22 9.28 19.62 -19.13
N LEU A 23 8.33 20.19 -19.86
CA LEU A 23 7.10 19.49 -20.24
C LEU A 23 7.40 18.25 -21.09
N THR A 24 8.26 18.38 -22.09
CA THR A 24 8.67 17.27 -22.97
C THR A 24 9.43 16.21 -22.18
N THR A 25 10.36 16.65 -21.32
CA THR A 25 11.15 15.74 -20.46
C THR A 25 10.25 14.90 -19.55
N CYS A 26 9.24 15.53 -18.93
CA CYS A 26 8.27 14.80 -18.12
C CYS A 26 7.38 13.86 -18.94
N TYR A 27 6.95 14.31 -20.11
CA TYR A 27 6.13 13.50 -21.00
C TYR A 27 6.85 12.22 -21.46
N GLU A 28 8.13 12.31 -21.77
CA GLU A 28 8.96 11.19 -22.20
C GLU A 28 9.44 10.30 -21.06
N SER A 29 9.66 10.85 -19.86
CA SER A 29 10.12 10.10 -18.68
C SER A 29 9.04 9.15 -18.15
N GLU A 30 9.31 7.84 -18.06
CA GLU A 30 8.37 6.86 -17.51
C GLU A 30 8.01 7.10 -16.03
N ASP A 31 8.89 7.78 -15.28
CA ASP A 31 8.74 8.01 -13.84
C ASP A 31 8.10 9.37 -13.53
N CYS A 32 8.10 10.34 -14.46
CA CYS A 32 7.61 11.68 -14.15
C CYS A 32 6.08 11.73 -14.00
N ILE A 33 5.59 12.37 -12.93
CA ILE A 33 4.15 12.52 -12.64
C ILE A 33 3.67 13.96 -12.79
N LEU A 34 4.54 14.94 -12.60
CA LEU A 34 4.19 16.35 -12.66
C LEU A 34 5.40 17.21 -13.05
N ALA A 35 5.16 18.19 -13.92
CA ALA A 35 6.10 19.27 -14.19
C ALA A 35 5.57 20.59 -13.62
N TYR A 36 6.37 21.31 -12.85
CA TYR A 36 6.05 22.61 -12.27
C TYR A 36 6.99 23.67 -12.84
N PHE A 37 6.45 24.71 -13.48
CA PHE A 37 7.25 25.72 -14.17
C PHE A 37 6.57 27.10 -14.19
N ASP A 38 7.35 28.13 -14.50
CA ASP A 38 6.88 29.51 -14.61
C ASP A 38 7.02 30.07 -16.04
N THR A 39 6.73 31.36 -16.19
CA THR A 39 6.86 32.08 -17.47
C THR A 39 8.31 32.30 -17.92
N THR A 40 9.30 32.00 -17.08
CA THR A 40 10.73 32.12 -17.38
C THR A 40 11.38 30.77 -17.69
N ASP A 41 10.57 29.70 -17.87
CA ASP A 41 11.03 28.33 -18.13
C ASP A 41 11.93 27.73 -17.02
N ARG A 42 11.87 28.29 -15.81
CA ARG A 42 12.39 27.60 -14.61
C ARG A 42 11.48 26.43 -14.30
N CYS A 43 12.05 25.27 -14.02
CA CYS A 43 11.23 24.07 -13.85
C CYS A 43 11.74 23.07 -12.81
N LEU A 44 10.77 22.42 -12.16
CA LEU A 44 10.96 21.24 -11.33
C LEU A 44 10.12 20.08 -11.86
N LEU A 45 10.72 18.89 -11.84
CA LEU A 45 10.05 17.64 -12.17
C LEU A 45 9.83 16.84 -10.90
N PHE A 46 8.65 16.24 -10.79
CA PHE A 46 8.29 15.34 -9.71
C PHE A 46 8.15 13.95 -10.31
N ASN A 47 8.96 13.03 -9.81
CA ASN A 47 8.95 11.63 -10.21
C ASN A 47 8.14 10.79 -9.22
N PHE A 48 7.51 9.72 -9.71
CA PHE A 48 6.67 8.83 -8.93
C PHE A 48 7.49 8.19 -7.81
N ASN A 49 8.65 7.62 -8.12
CA ASN A 49 9.46 6.93 -7.11
C ASN A 49 9.95 7.84 -5.96
N GLU A 50 10.12 9.13 -6.24
CA GLU A 50 10.65 10.12 -5.29
C GLU A 50 9.56 10.89 -4.54
N THR A 51 8.32 10.83 -5.01
CA THR A 51 7.21 11.65 -4.50
C THR A 51 6.16 10.80 -3.80
N GLN A 52 6.07 10.90 -2.48
CA GLN A 52 5.01 10.25 -1.69
C GLN A 52 3.77 11.12 -1.51
N LYS A 53 3.96 12.42 -1.36
CA LYS A 53 2.90 13.41 -1.17
C LYS A 53 3.22 14.68 -1.96
N LEU A 54 2.22 15.22 -2.63
CA LEU A 54 2.34 16.50 -3.35
C LEU A 54 1.00 17.25 -3.30
N GLU A 55 1.07 18.56 -3.12
CA GLU A 55 -0.11 19.44 -3.14
C GLU A 55 0.11 20.54 -4.17
N VAL A 56 -0.91 20.77 -4.99
CA VAL A 56 -0.93 21.77 -6.05
C VAL A 56 -2.14 22.66 -5.84
N GLU A 57 -1.90 23.95 -5.64
CA GLU A 57 -2.96 24.96 -5.55
C GLU A 57 -3.21 25.56 -6.94
N GLU A 58 -4.46 25.61 -7.36
CA GLU A 58 -4.88 26.33 -8.57
C GLU A 58 -4.61 27.82 -8.42
N THR A 59 -3.99 28.40 -9.43
CA THR A 59 -3.68 29.82 -9.48
C THR A 59 -4.31 30.47 -10.70
N THR A 60 -4.05 31.76 -10.90
CA THR A 60 -4.48 32.49 -12.08
C THR A 60 -3.32 32.73 -13.03
N LYS A 61 -3.65 33.25 -14.21
CA LYS A 61 -2.66 33.72 -15.18
C LYS A 61 -1.75 34.82 -14.62
N ALA A 62 -2.24 35.63 -13.69
CA ALA A 62 -1.47 36.74 -13.12
C ALA A 62 -0.29 36.24 -12.27
N ASP A 63 -0.42 35.05 -11.67
CA ASP A 63 0.60 34.45 -10.84
C ASP A 63 1.79 33.90 -11.64
N GLY A 64 1.60 33.63 -12.95
CA GLY A 64 2.66 33.19 -13.84
C GLY A 64 3.16 31.75 -13.63
N PHE A 65 2.49 30.98 -12.76
CA PHE A 65 2.83 29.59 -12.46
C PHE A 65 1.96 28.60 -13.21
N PHE A 66 2.59 27.50 -13.63
CA PHE A 66 1.95 26.41 -14.34
C PHE A 66 2.37 25.07 -13.78
N VAL A 67 1.40 24.16 -13.76
CA VAL A 67 1.65 22.74 -13.49
C VAL A 67 1.09 21.92 -14.64
N ALA A 68 1.80 20.86 -14.99
CA ALA A 68 1.35 19.90 -15.97
C ALA A 68 1.35 18.50 -15.35
N PHE A 69 0.16 17.92 -15.23
CA PHE A 69 -0.05 16.57 -14.73
C PHE A 69 0.19 15.55 -15.83
N LYS A 70 0.97 14.51 -15.55
CA LYS A 70 1.04 13.34 -16.43
C LYS A 70 -0.13 12.43 -16.10
N THR A 71 -1.04 12.31 -17.06
CA THR A 71 -2.28 11.53 -16.96
C THR A 71 -2.60 10.96 -18.34
N THR A 72 -3.34 9.85 -18.36
CA THR A 72 -3.74 9.15 -19.59
C THR A 72 -5.25 9.26 -19.76
N TYR A 73 -5.71 9.66 -20.95
CA TYR A 73 -7.13 9.67 -21.31
C TYR A 73 -7.38 8.61 -22.39
N GLN A 74 -8.53 7.91 -22.32
CA GLN A 74 -8.85 6.82 -23.27
C GLN A 74 -9.10 7.29 -24.70
N ASN A 75 -9.64 8.50 -24.83
CA ASN A 75 -9.78 9.17 -26.12
C ASN A 75 -8.80 10.34 -26.08
N ASP A 76 -7.97 10.54 -27.10
CA ASP A 76 -6.98 11.64 -27.21
C ASP A 76 -7.56 13.07 -27.11
N THR A 77 -8.81 13.19 -26.69
CA THR A 77 -9.53 14.40 -26.32
C THR A 77 -9.31 14.76 -24.85
N CYS A 78 -8.86 15.99 -24.60
CA CYS A 78 -8.84 16.56 -23.26
C CYS A 78 -10.29 16.80 -22.77
N PRO A 79 -10.71 16.24 -21.62
CA PRO A 79 -12.05 16.48 -21.11
C PRO A 79 -12.25 17.94 -20.70
N PRO A 80 -13.50 18.41 -20.58
CA PRO A 80 -13.81 19.68 -19.95
C PRO A 80 -13.19 19.77 -18.55
N TYR A 81 -12.85 20.99 -18.12
CA TYR A 81 -12.16 21.25 -16.86
C TYR A 81 -12.83 20.59 -15.64
N ASP A 82 -14.16 20.70 -15.57
CA ASP A 82 -14.98 20.18 -14.46
C ASP A 82 -15.06 18.64 -14.45
N LEU A 83 -14.61 17.98 -15.53
CA LEU A 83 -14.59 16.53 -15.70
C LEU A 83 -13.17 15.98 -15.75
N LEU A 84 -12.15 16.78 -15.39
CA LEU A 84 -10.77 16.31 -15.35
C LEU A 84 -10.62 15.25 -14.25
N SER A 85 -10.46 13.99 -14.68
CA SER A 85 -9.85 12.95 -13.85
C SER A 85 -8.34 12.96 -14.12
N LEU A 86 -7.55 13.12 -13.06
CA LEU A 86 -6.09 13.16 -13.12
C LEU A 86 -5.57 11.92 -12.42
N GLU A 87 -4.99 11.01 -13.18
CA GLU A 87 -4.59 9.69 -12.68
C GLU A 87 -3.18 9.34 -13.14
N VAL A 88 -2.33 9.00 -12.17
CA VAL A 88 -0.99 8.51 -12.41
C VAL A 88 -1.06 7.00 -12.58
N ASN A 89 -0.72 6.54 -13.79
CA ASN A 89 -0.73 5.14 -14.17
C ASN A 89 0.69 4.56 -14.16
N ILE A 90 1.36 4.65 -13.01
CA ILE A 90 2.72 4.14 -12.79
C ILE A 90 2.65 3.16 -11.62
N GLY A 91 3.23 1.97 -11.79
CA GLY A 91 3.17 0.90 -10.79
C GLY A 91 1.97 -0.04 -10.98
N GLU A 92 1.64 -0.77 -9.92
CA GLU A 92 0.57 -1.78 -9.95
C GLU A 92 -0.83 -1.16 -9.87
N ASP A 93 -0.99 -0.10 -9.07
CA ASP A 93 -2.27 0.59 -8.91
C ASP A 93 -2.20 2.00 -9.47
N PRO A 94 -3.25 2.45 -10.17
CA PRO A 94 -3.38 3.85 -10.51
C PRO A 94 -3.58 4.71 -9.26
N ILE A 95 -3.01 5.91 -9.29
CA ILE A 95 -3.13 6.89 -8.20
C ILE A 95 -3.83 8.14 -8.69
N THR A 96 -5.04 8.35 -8.20
CA THR A 96 -5.86 9.50 -8.57
C THR A 96 -5.49 10.71 -7.73
N TRP A 97 -5.27 11.85 -8.37
CA TRP A 97 -5.19 13.15 -7.70
C TRP A 97 -6.57 13.52 -7.15
N LYS A 98 -6.64 13.81 -5.85
CA LYS A 98 -7.88 14.23 -5.19
C LYS A 98 -8.01 15.75 -5.28
N LYS A 99 -9.15 16.24 -5.77
CA LYS A 99 -9.45 17.67 -5.79
C LYS A 99 -10.34 18.05 -4.62
N LEU A 100 -9.90 19.01 -3.80
CA LEU A 100 -10.70 19.64 -2.75
C LEU A 100 -10.63 21.16 -2.89
N GLY A 101 -11.75 21.77 -3.28
CA GLY A 101 -11.77 23.20 -3.64
C GLY A 101 -10.77 23.48 -4.77
N ASN A 102 -9.80 24.34 -4.49
CA ASN A 102 -8.77 24.77 -5.43
C ASN A 102 -7.45 23.98 -5.28
N THR A 103 -7.42 22.92 -4.48
CA THR A 103 -6.20 22.13 -4.24
C THR A 103 -6.34 20.73 -4.82
N TYR A 104 -5.33 20.32 -5.58
CA TYR A 104 -5.10 18.94 -5.98
C TYR A 104 -4.08 18.31 -5.03
N SER A 105 -4.41 17.17 -4.44
CA SER A 105 -3.50 16.39 -3.61
C SER A 105 -3.20 15.04 -4.24
N PHE A 106 -1.92 14.71 -4.26
CA PHE A 106 -1.40 13.40 -4.61
C PHE A 106 -0.83 12.77 -3.35
N GLN A 107 -1.16 11.51 -3.14
CA GLN A 107 -0.60 10.75 -2.05
C GLN A 107 -0.50 9.28 -2.44
N LYS A 108 0.64 8.67 -2.11
CA LYS A 108 0.90 7.26 -2.35
C LYS A 108 1.69 6.62 -1.22
N CYS A 109 1.77 5.29 -1.30
CA CYS A 109 2.61 4.52 -0.42
C CYS A 109 4.11 4.73 -0.72
N VAL A 110 4.95 4.42 0.27
CA VAL A 110 6.40 4.41 0.13
C VAL A 110 6.83 3.42 -0.95
N GLY A 111 7.74 3.85 -1.83
CA GLY A 111 8.22 3.01 -2.92
C GLY A 111 7.08 2.43 -3.75
N ASP A 112 7.08 1.11 -3.86
CA ASP A 112 6.13 0.26 -4.59
C ASP A 112 5.12 -0.48 -3.69
N TRP A 113 5.00 -0.06 -2.42
CA TRP A 113 4.06 -0.69 -1.48
C TRP A 113 2.63 -0.60 -1.99
N LYS A 114 1.87 -1.67 -1.78
CA LYS A 114 0.50 -1.77 -2.26
C LYS A 114 -0.45 -0.93 -1.44
N MET A 115 -1.32 -0.19 -2.12
CA MET A 115 -2.32 0.65 -1.50
C MET A 115 -3.68 -0.05 -1.52
N PHE A 116 -4.28 -0.26 -0.35
CA PHE A 116 -5.64 -0.77 -0.21
C PHE A 116 -6.55 0.28 0.43
N HIS A 117 -7.73 0.45 -0.15
CA HIS A 117 -8.78 1.30 0.39
C HIS A 117 -9.79 0.42 1.11
N ARG A 118 -9.78 0.47 2.44
CA ARG A 118 -10.74 -0.24 3.30
C ARG A 118 -11.95 0.66 3.55
N THR A 119 -13.15 0.09 3.62
CA THR A 119 -14.40 0.85 3.81
C THR A 119 -15.00 0.69 5.21
N GLY A 120 -14.55 -0.28 6.01
CA GLY A 120 -15.05 -0.54 7.37
C GLY A 120 -13.94 -0.67 8.41
N PRO A 121 -13.30 0.42 8.88
CA PRO A 121 -13.53 1.85 8.63
C PRO A 121 -12.89 2.38 7.33
N GLU A 122 -13.26 3.59 6.91
CA GLU A 122 -12.62 4.27 5.77
C GLU A 122 -11.17 4.63 6.12
N VAL A 123 -10.25 3.76 5.71
CA VAL A 123 -8.81 3.93 5.88
C VAL A 123 -8.09 3.44 4.63
N THR A 124 -7.04 4.16 4.24
CA THR A 124 -6.11 3.67 3.24
C THR A 124 -4.92 3.06 3.97
N VAL A 125 -4.56 1.83 3.62
CA VAL A 125 -3.38 1.15 4.16
C VAL A 125 -2.37 0.85 3.07
N CYS A 126 -1.11 0.91 3.43
CA CYS A 126 0.01 0.52 2.59
C CYS A 126 0.57 -0.78 3.14
N MET A 127 0.80 -1.79 2.28
CA MET A 127 1.24 -3.12 2.71
C MET A 127 2.38 -3.63 1.82
N GLN A 128 3.31 -4.37 2.43
CA GLN A 128 4.40 -5.02 1.72
C GLN A 128 4.79 -6.35 2.39
N PRO A 129 4.64 -7.48 1.67
CA PRO A 129 5.23 -8.77 2.07
C PRO A 129 6.75 -8.71 1.99
N MET A 130 7.43 -9.21 3.01
CA MET A 130 8.89 -9.17 3.11
C MET A 130 9.47 -10.50 3.59
N LEU A 131 10.68 -10.79 3.12
CA LEU A 131 11.50 -11.88 3.63
C LEU A 131 12.58 -11.31 4.56
N PRO A 132 12.50 -11.56 5.87
CA PRO A 132 13.59 -11.24 6.78
C PRO A 132 14.83 -12.11 6.48
N PRO A 133 16.03 -11.66 6.86
CA PRO A 133 17.28 -12.41 6.61
C PRO A 133 17.41 -13.70 7.45
N ALA A 134 16.57 -13.87 8.47
CA ALA A 134 16.48 -15.05 9.31
C ALA A 134 15.01 -15.37 9.62
N LEU A 135 14.72 -16.61 10.01
CA LEU A 135 13.39 -16.98 10.50
C LEU A 135 13.10 -16.24 11.79
N LEU A 136 11.90 -15.66 11.89
CA LEU A 136 11.46 -14.87 13.03
C LEU A 136 10.24 -15.55 13.68
N ASN A 137 10.03 -15.29 14.97
CA ASN A 137 8.73 -15.52 15.61
C ASN A 137 7.82 -14.30 15.44
N ILE A 138 6.59 -14.35 15.98
CA ILE A 138 5.63 -13.24 15.85
C ILE A 138 6.14 -11.93 16.48
N THR A 139 6.76 -11.99 17.66
CA THR A 139 7.28 -10.82 18.38
C THR A 139 8.40 -10.16 17.60
N GLN A 140 9.36 -10.95 17.12
CA GLN A 140 10.45 -10.47 16.27
C GLN A 140 9.94 -9.93 14.93
N SER A 141 8.88 -10.49 14.37
CA SER A 141 8.26 -9.97 13.14
C SER A 141 7.63 -8.60 13.36
N LYS A 142 7.01 -8.36 14.53
CA LYS A 142 6.53 -7.03 14.94
C LYS A 142 7.68 -6.05 15.06
N GLU A 143 8.73 -6.41 15.81
CA GLU A 143 9.94 -5.59 15.97
C GLU A 143 10.60 -5.26 14.62
N TYR A 144 10.63 -6.22 13.69
CA TYR A 144 11.18 -6.02 12.35
C TYR A 144 10.46 -4.87 11.61
N CYS A 145 9.13 -4.88 11.58
CA CYS A 145 8.36 -3.80 10.97
C CYS A 145 8.52 -2.47 11.72
N GLU A 146 8.54 -2.51 13.05
CA GLU A 146 8.66 -1.31 13.90
C GLU A 146 10.01 -0.61 13.74
N ASN A 147 11.10 -1.38 13.57
CA ASN A 147 12.43 -0.83 13.30
C ASN A 147 12.51 -0.08 11.96
N MET A 148 11.60 -0.34 11.02
CA MET A 148 11.46 0.41 9.77
C MET A 148 10.45 1.57 9.89
N GLY A 149 9.82 1.76 11.05
CA GLY A 149 8.78 2.77 11.27
C GLY A 149 7.37 2.32 10.86
N TYR A 150 7.15 1.02 10.67
CA TYR A 150 5.87 0.43 10.24
C TYR A 150 5.35 -0.56 11.29
N LYS A 151 4.24 -1.24 11.01
CA LYS A 151 3.67 -2.28 11.88
C LYS A 151 3.60 -3.60 11.14
N LEU A 152 3.70 -4.71 11.87
CA LEU A 152 3.18 -5.96 11.34
C LEU A 152 1.68 -5.74 11.14
N THR A 153 1.18 -5.93 9.92
CA THR A 153 -0.16 -5.47 9.56
C THR A 153 -1.13 -6.63 9.50
N GLY A 154 -2.35 -6.40 9.99
CA GLY A 154 -3.47 -7.29 9.80
C GLY A 154 -4.07 -7.15 8.40
N VAL A 155 -4.91 -8.13 8.05
CA VAL A 155 -5.63 -8.22 6.77
C VAL A 155 -7.11 -8.01 7.03
N ALA A 156 -7.71 -7.03 6.36
CA ALA A 156 -9.10 -6.63 6.54
C ALA A 156 -10.06 -7.21 5.50
N THR A 157 -9.56 -7.61 4.33
CA THR A 157 -10.39 -8.14 3.23
C THR A 157 -9.80 -9.42 2.62
N VAL A 158 -10.64 -10.18 1.92
CA VAL A 158 -10.22 -11.39 1.20
C VAL A 158 -9.24 -11.03 0.08
N GLU A 159 -9.45 -9.90 -0.60
CA GLU A 159 -8.60 -9.40 -1.68
C GLU A 159 -7.18 -9.11 -1.21
N GLU A 160 -7.03 -8.51 -0.02
CA GLU A 160 -5.73 -8.27 0.60
C GLU A 160 -4.97 -9.58 0.83
N SER A 161 -5.62 -10.61 1.39
CA SER A 161 -4.99 -11.92 1.63
C SER A 161 -4.54 -12.62 0.35
N LYS A 162 -5.35 -12.53 -0.72
CA LYS A 162 -5.02 -13.11 -2.04
C LYS A 162 -3.86 -12.39 -2.68
N TRP A 163 -3.85 -11.06 -2.61
CA TRP A 163 -2.75 -10.27 -3.12
C TRP A 163 -1.44 -10.58 -2.38
N ILE A 164 -1.47 -10.71 -1.05
CA ILE A 164 -0.31 -11.12 -0.26
C ILE A 164 0.19 -12.48 -0.74
N LEU A 165 -0.70 -13.46 -0.92
CA LEU A 165 -0.36 -14.81 -1.40
C LEU A 165 0.33 -14.78 -2.77
N ASP A 166 -0.17 -13.98 -3.71
CA ASP A 166 0.44 -13.83 -5.03
C ASP A 166 1.81 -13.15 -4.96
N LYS A 167 1.97 -12.14 -4.09
CA LYS A 167 3.25 -11.47 -3.87
C LYS A 167 4.27 -12.33 -3.16
N MET A 168 3.86 -13.24 -2.27
CA MET A 168 4.78 -14.19 -1.64
C MET A 168 5.57 -15.00 -2.66
N LYS A 169 4.94 -15.39 -3.78
CA LYS A 169 5.61 -16.12 -4.89
C LYS A 169 6.63 -15.26 -5.64
N VAL A 170 6.43 -13.94 -5.68
CA VAL A 170 7.38 -12.99 -6.29
C VAL A 170 8.56 -12.74 -5.35
N VAL A 171 8.28 -12.48 -4.07
CA VAL A 171 9.31 -12.20 -3.06
C VAL A 171 10.15 -13.46 -2.75
N LYS A 172 9.52 -14.64 -2.78
CA LYS A 172 10.15 -15.95 -2.58
C LYS A 172 9.89 -16.87 -3.79
N PRO A 173 10.69 -16.80 -4.87
CA PRO A 173 10.47 -17.63 -6.06
C PRO A 173 10.53 -19.15 -5.80
N ASN A 174 11.36 -19.59 -4.83
CA ASN A 174 11.46 -20.99 -4.40
C ASN A 174 10.50 -21.27 -3.24
N TRP A 175 9.23 -21.02 -3.48
CA TRP A 175 8.13 -21.18 -2.54
C TRP A 175 7.72 -22.66 -2.41
N ASN A 176 7.39 -23.09 -1.18
CA ASN A 176 6.84 -24.42 -0.89
C ASN A 176 5.42 -24.29 -0.30
N TYR A 177 4.60 -25.33 -0.53
CA TYR A 177 3.32 -25.47 0.17
C TYR A 177 3.49 -25.34 1.68
N TRP A 178 2.46 -24.78 2.32
CA TRP A 178 2.40 -24.51 3.76
C TRP A 178 3.39 -23.48 4.29
N GLN A 179 4.22 -22.87 3.44
CA GLN A 179 4.96 -21.71 3.88
C GLN A 179 4.00 -20.56 4.19
N ALA A 180 4.36 -19.75 5.18
CA ALA A 180 3.53 -18.68 5.70
C ALA A 180 4.30 -17.38 5.78
N PHE A 181 3.59 -16.29 5.54
CA PHE A 181 4.02 -14.95 5.94
C PHE A 181 3.15 -14.51 7.11
N TYR A 182 3.79 -14.16 8.23
CA TYR A 182 3.08 -13.60 9.38
C TYR A 182 2.31 -12.34 8.98
N ILE A 183 1.05 -12.30 9.39
CA ILE A 183 0.25 -11.09 9.44
C ILE A 183 -0.04 -10.81 10.92
N ASP A 184 -0.47 -9.60 11.24
CA ASP A 184 -0.90 -9.34 12.62
C ASP A 184 -2.14 -10.16 12.97
N GLY A 185 -2.46 -10.24 14.26
CA GLY A 185 -3.54 -11.05 14.78
C GLY A 185 -3.01 -12.15 15.69
N VAL A 186 -3.24 -11.98 16.99
CA VAL A 186 -2.96 -13.00 18.00
C VAL A 186 -4.28 -13.37 18.66
N ARG A 187 -4.57 -14.68 18.76
CA ARG A 187 -5.81 -15.19 19.33
C ARG A 187 -5.97 -14.66 20.76
N THR A 188 -7.16 -14.16 21.09
CA THR A 188 -7.41 -13.53 22.38
C THR A 188 -7.31 -14.54 23.52
N GLN A 189 -7.02 -14.06 24.73
CA GLN A 189 -6.97 -14.90 25.94
C GLN A 189 -8.32 -15.49 26.34
N ASN A 190 -9.43 -14.99 25.78
CA ASN A 190 -10.77 -15.54 26.00
C ASN A 190 -10.97 -16.88 25.27
N CYS A 191 -10.17 -17.12 24.23
CA CYS A 191 -10.11 -18.40 23.57
C CYS A 191 -9.30 -19.40 24.41
N SER A 192 -9.81 -20.61 24.57
CA SER A 192 -9.19 -21.67 25.37
C SER A 192 -9.50 -23.03 24.77
N ASP A 193 -8.79 -24.08 25.24
CA ASP A 193 -9.04 -25.46 24.82
C ASP A 193 -10.48 -25.92 25.07
N SER A 194 -11.19 -25.27 26.00
CA SER A 194 -12.60 -25.55 26.26
C SER A 194 -13.55 -24.97 25.20
N ASN A 195 -13.07 -24.06 24.35
CA ASN A 195 -13.77 -23.48 23.22
C ASN A 195 -12.84 -23.38 22.00
N PRO A 196 -12.48 -24.53 21.38
CA PRO A 196 -11.52 -24.55 20.26
C PRO A 196 -12.07 -23.92 18.98
N GLN A 197 -13.37 -23.58 18.93
CA GLN A 197 -13.99 -22.86 17.82
C GLN A 197 -13.86 -21.33 17.95
N CYS A 198 -13.21 -20.85 19.01
CA CYS A 198 -13.02 -19.42 19.26
C CYS A 198 -12.00 -18.83 18.28
N ASN A 199 -12.48 -18.01 17.34
CA ASN A 199 -11.68 -17.35 16.31
C ASN A 199 -11.63 -15.83 16.52
N ASP A 200 -11.48 -15.41 17.78
CA ASP A 200 -11.32 -14.01 18.15
C ASP A 200 -9.83 -13.68 18.22
N PHE A 201 -9.40 -12.64 17.50
CA PHE A 201 -8.01 -12.21 17.41
C PHE A 201 -7.86 -10.72 17.77
N ASP A 202 -6.79 -10.42 18.49
CA ASP A 202 -6.36 -9.07 18.84
C ASP A 202 -5.37 -8.54 17.81
N TRP A 203 -5.61 -7.31 17.33
CA TRP A 203 -4.79 -6.61 16.35
C TRP A 203 -3.98 -5.51 17.05
N SER A 204 -2.68 -5.50 16.84
CA SER A 204 -1.73 -4.56 17.46
C SER A 204 -1.36 -3.36 16.57
N ASP A 205 -1.67 -3.42 15.28
CA ASP A 205 -1.39 -2.35 14.32
C ASP A 205 -2.24 -1.08 14.55
N GLY A 206 -3.35 -1.18 15.29
CA GLY A 206 -4.23 -0.07 15.66
C GLY A 206 -5.16 0.41 14.54
N TYR A 207 -5.20 -0.28 13.40
CA TYR A 207 -6.06 0.10 12.27
C TYR A 207 -6.72 -1.08 11.53
N THR A 208 -6.41 -2.33 11.88
CA THR A 208 -7.12 -3.47 11.32
C THR A 208 -8.46 -3.69 11.98
N VAL A 209 -9.49 -3.72 11.13
CA VAL A 209 -10.84 -4.16 11.41
C VAL A 209 -11.19 -5.10 10.25
N ILE A 210 -11.61 -6.32 10.57
CA ILE A 210 -11.80 -7.37 9.56
C ILE A 210 -13.25 -7.42 9.10
N ASP A 211 -13.44 -7.74 7.82
CA ASP A 211 -14.72 -8.22 7.32
C ASP A 211 -14.97 -9.67 7.79
N ASP A 212 -16.23 -10.02 8.05
CA ASP A 212 -16.63 -11.38 8.46
C ASP A 212 -16.14 -12.48 7.50
N ALA A 213 -15.92 -12.13 6.23
CA ALA A 213 -15.46 -13.06 5.21
C ALA A 213 -13.98 -13.46 5.33
N VAL A 214 -13.15 -12.68 6.01
CA VAL A 214 -11.69 -12.86 6.05
C VAL A 214 -11.29 -14.13 6.77
N LEU A 215 -11.89 -14.36 7.95
CA LEU A 215 -11.55 -15.48 8.84
C LEU A 215 -12.59 -16.61 8.80
N ASN A 216 -13.55 -16.57 7.88
CA ASN A 216 -14.52 -17.65 7.73
C ASN A 216 -13.95 -18.82 6.91
N SER A 217 -14.67 -19.94 6.90
CA SER A 217 -14.24 -21.19 6.25
C SER A 217 -14.13 -21.13 4.71
N THR A 218 -14.47 -20.00 4.08
CA THR A 218 -14.31 -19.81 2.62
C THR A 218 -12.98 -19.14 2.25
N ASN A 219 -12.28 -18.57 3.24
CA ASN A 219 -10.99 -17.91 3.05
C ASN A 219 -9.91 -18.37 4.03
N ALA A 220 -10.28 -18.83 5.23
CA ALA A 220 -9.36 -19.27 6.26
C ALA A 220 -9.59 -20.73 6.66
N MET A 221 -8.50 -21.42 7.01
CA MET A 221 -8.52 -22.69 7.74
C MET A 221 -8.02 -22.40 9.15
N LEU A 222 -8.89 -22.49 10.15
CA LEU A 222 -8.54 -22.21 11.55
C LEU A 222 -8.79 -23.47 12.37
N THR A 223 -7.73 -24.03 12.94
CA THR A 223 -7.77 -25.34 13.61
C THR A 223 -7.45 -25.29 15.10
N PHE A 224 -6.99 -24.14 15.61
CA PHE A 224 -6.59 -23.87 16.99
C PHE A 224 -5.33 -24.63 17.45
N HIS A 225 -5.14 -25.86 17.00
CA HIS A 225 -3.94 -26.66 17.22
C HIS A 225 -3.52 -27.39 15.95
N ASP A 226 -2.21 -27.57 15.78
CA ASP A 226 -1.68 -28.46 14.76
C ASP A 226 -1.96 -29.96 15.07
N ASP A 227 -1.58 -30.84 14.14
CA ASP A 227 -1.74 -32.30 14.29
C ASP A 227 -1.00 -32.89 15.51
N ASN A 228 -0.02 -32.16 16.07
CA ASN A 228 0.74 -32.54 17.27
C ASN A 228 0.20 -31.88 18.55
N TYR A 229 -0.97 -31.24 18.47
CA TYR A 229 -1.59 -30.51 19.57
C TYR A 229 -0.79 -29.30 20.05
N ILE A 230 -0.03 -28.67 19.15
CA ILE A 230 0.69 -27.42 19.41
C ILE A 230 -0.24 -26.24 19.13
N PRO A 231 -0.41 -25.29 20.05
CA PRO A 231 -1.32 -24.16 19.86
C PRO A 231 -0.93 -23.27 18.66
N GLU A 232 -1.92 -22.97 17.83
CA GLU A 232 -1.83 -22.08 16.67
C GLU A 232 -2.62 -20.81 16.96
N ASN A 233 -1.95 -19.86 17.61
CA ASN A 233 -2.56 -18.62 18.10
C ASN A 233 -2.21 -17.39 17.27
N CYS A 234 -1.38 -17.52 16.25
CA CYS A 234 -1.00 -16.41 15.37
C CYS A 234 -1.58 -16.61 13.99
N LEU A 235 -1.66 -15.55 13.19
CA LEU A 235 -2.16 -15.62 11.82
C LEU A 235 -1.04 -15.52 10.79
N GLY A 236 -1.21 -16.24 9.70
CA GLY A 236 -0.36 -16.12 8.53
C GLY A 236 -1.16 -16.23 7.23
N VAL A 237 -0.68 -15.57 6.19
CA VAL A 237 -1.10 -15.90 4.82
C VAL A 237 -0.27 -17.11 4.38
N VAL A 238 -0.96 -18.16 3.93
CA VAL A 238 -0.38 -19.49 3.67
C VAL A 238 -0.83 -20.01 2.31
N ASP A 239 0.10 -20.59 1.55
CA ASP A 239 -0.25 -21.36 0.35
C ASP A 239 -0.60 -22.80 0.74
N MET A 240 -1.89 -23.06 0.90
CA MET A 240 -2.40 -24.39 1.22
C MET A 240 -2.64 -25.26 -0.02
N GLY A 241 -2.32 -24.77 -1.23
CA GLY A 241 -2.71 -25.43 -2.48
C GLY A 241 -4.23 -25.45 -2.72
N THR A 242 -4.96 -24.57 -2.04
CA THR A 242 -6.42 -24.39 -2.18
C THR A 242 -6.76 -22.92 -2.45
N SER A 243 -8.05 -22.56 -2.46
CA SER A 243 -8.49 -21.16 -2.54
C SER A 243 -8.42 -20.41 -1.20
N LEU A 244 -8.19 -21.12 -0.10
CA LEU A 244 -8.00 -20.51 1.22
C LEU A 244 -6.62 -19.85 1.26
N THR A 245 -6.53 -18.71 1.93
CA THR A 245 -5.32 -17.88 1.98
C THR A 245 -4.80 -17.68 3.39
N ILE A 246 -5.61 -17.88 4.43
CA ILE A 246 -5.22 -17.63 5.83
C ILE A 246 -5.24 -18.94 6.62
N ASN A 247 -4.23 -19.14 7.46
CA ASN A 247 -4.20 -20.19 8.47
C ASN A 247 -3.92 -19.56 9.84
N ASP A 248 -4.38 -20.19 10.91
CA ASP A 248 -3.73 -20.03 12.20
C ASP A 248 -2.43 -20.83 12.20
N ILE A 249 -1.39 -20.27 12.80
CA ILE A 249 -0.05 -20.84 12.80
C ILE A 249 0.59 -20.67 14.16
N ASN A 250 1.65 -21.43 14.39
CA ASN A 250 2.47 -21.28 15.58
C ASN A 250 3.08 -19.87 15.65
N CYS A 251 3.00 -19.25 16.83
CA CYS A 251 3.57 -17.94 17.11
C CYS A 251 5.10 -17.96 17.23
N GLU A 252 5.70 -19.12 17.50
CA GLU A 252 7.14 -19.30 17.63
C GLU A 252 7.84 -19.45 16.29
N THR A 253 9.18 -19.36 16.31
CA THR A 253 10.00 -19.56 15.11
C THR A 253 9.77 -20.95 14.54
N PHE A 254 9.25 -21.02 13.32
CA PHE A 254 8.93 -22.28 12.67
C PHE A 254 9.46 -22.28 11.23
N ALA A 255 9.90 -23.45 10.75
CA ALA A 255 10.56 -23.56 9.44
C ALA A 255 9.66 -23.16 8.26
N LEU A 256 8.33 -23.23 8.45
CA LEU A 256 7.35 -22.83 7.45
C LEU A 256 6.98 -21.33 7.54
N ASN A 257 7.24 -20.67 8.67
CA ASN A 257 6.95 -19.25 8.84
C ASN A 257 8.16 -18.44 8.38
N VAL A 258 8.19 -18.14 7.08
CA VAL A 258 9.39 -17.68 6.37
C VAL A 258 9.41 -16.18 6.09
N GLY A 259 8.27 -15.51 6.24
CA GLY A 259 8.14 -14.08 5.94
C GLY A 259 7.15 -13.40 6.86
N LEU A 260 6.93 -12.13 6.58
CA LEU A 260 6.03 -11.25 7.33
C LEU A 260 5.48 -10.17 6.41
N VAL A 261 4.38 -9.54 6.81
CA VAL A 261 3.78 -8.42 6.07
C VAL A 261 3.83 -7.17 6.95
N CYS A 262 4.60 -6.17 6.51
CA CYS A 262 4.59 -4.87 7.14
C CYS A 262 3.54 -3.97 6.49
N GLY A 263 2.98 -3.06 7.26
CA GLY A 263 2.00 -2.10 6.79
C GLY A 263 1.95 -0.83 7.64
N TYR A 264 1.24 0.16 7.11
CA TYR A 264 0.89 1.38 7.84
C TYR A 264 -0.38 2.01 7.27
N LYS A 265 -1.07 2.80 8.10
CA LYS A 265 -2.17 3.65 7.66
C LYS A 265 -1.62 4.88 6.95
N LEU A 266 -2.07 5.12 5.71
CA LEU A 266 -1.79 6.33 4.95
C LEU A 266 -2.69 7.48 5.47
N TYR A 267 -2.09 8.61 5.83
CA TYR A 267 -2.75 9.75 6.49
C TYR A 267 -2.95 10.96 5.59
#